data_AF-A0A7C7V613-F1
#
_entry.id   AF-A0A7C7V613-F1
#
_cell.length_a   1.000
_cell.length_b   1.000
_cell.length_c   1.000
_cell.angle_alpha   90.00
_cell.angle_beta   90.00
_cell.angle_gamma   90.00
#
_symmetry.space_group_name_H-M   'P 1'
#
loop_
_entity.id
_entity.type
_entity.pdbx_description
1 polymer ?
#
loop_
_entity_poly.entity_id
_entity_poly.type
_entity_poly.pdbx_seq_one_letter_code
_entity_poly.pdbx_strand_id
1 'polypeptide(L)'
;MAYFAAGRNSFLDGGIFLYGLDPETGRVIYRRHLYGPYGPDGFPIITSRIASGMAIDGTKTDILLTDGRLLYMRQQAFKLDLTPLRPEDPRPPHLIPSPGFLESIPHHRTFWTIDTTIRYDIPAGHQAAHGDILALDGNRFYEVRGYTPARISPFDPRPQGYTLFAGVYRQVDKTIVQQRGRKRRPRRLSVRSVADQRWVAHIPLAGKALVVAEDTLFVAGTPVKFPPDDLAAAYAGRMGGVLWAGSATTGQKQAQVRLDAPPSWDGMAVAQGRVFIALQDGRLLCLGDR
;
A
#
# COMPACT_ATOMS: atom_id res chain seq x y z
N MET A 1 2.11 -2.25 22.88
CA MET A 1 0.94 -1.35 22.72
C MET A 1 0.25 -1.70 21.41
N ALA A 2 -1.06 -1.84 21.41
CA ALA A 2 -1.83 -2.00 20.18
C ALA A 2 -2.57 -0.70 19.87
N TYR A 3 -2.64 -0.34 18.59
CA TYR A 3 -3.32 0.86 18.13
C TYR A 3 -4.49 0.48 17.23
N PHE A 4 -5.59 1.20 17.36
CA PHE A 4 -6.73 1.07 16.45
C PHE A 4 -7.46 2.40 16.29
N ALA A 5 -8.27 2.46 15.24
CA ALA A 5 -9.07 3.61 14.86
C ALA A 5 -10.53 3.19 14.70
N ALA A 6 -11.46 4.04 15.13
CA ALA A 6 -12.89 3.87 14.94
C ALA A 6 -13.47 5.14 14.31
N GLY A 7 -14.31 4.98 13.27
CA GLY A 7 -14.86 6.08 12.47
C GLY A 7 -14.48 5.96 10.99
N ARG A 8 -15.22 6.61 10.09
CA ARG A 8 -15.02 6.48 8.63
C ARG A 8 -13.98 7.46 8.09
N ASN A 9 -14.16 8.72 8.43
CA ASN A 9 -13.25 9.81 8.11
C ASN A 9 -13.46 10.95 9.12
N SER A 10 -12.59 11.95 9.14
CA SER A 10 -12.62 13.03 10.11
C SER A 10 -13.81 13.98 9.98
N PHE A 11 -14.60 13.91 8.91
CA PHE A 11 -15.74 14.80 8.65
C PHE A 11 -17.12 14.21 8.92
N LEU A 12 -17.23 12.88 8.95
CA LEU A 12 -18.51 12.18 9.08
C LEU A 12 -18.64 11.55 10.46
N ASP A 13 -19.88 11.39 10.92
CA ASP A 13 -20.23 10.58 12.09
C ASP A 13 -19.48 10.96 13.38
N GLY A 14 -19.18 12.25 13.53
CA GLY A 14 -18.41 12.75 14.66
C GLY A 14 -16.90 12.52 14.56
N GLY A 15 -16.36 12.03 13.45
CA GLY A 15 -14.92 11.94 13.18
C GLY A 15 -14.29 10.58 13.46
N ILE A 16 -12.98 10.57 13.72
CA ILE A 16 -12.20 9.36 13.99
C ILE A 16 -11.70 9.38 15.42
N PHE A 17 -11.92 8.29 16.16
CA PHE A 17 -11.35 8.05 17.47
C PHE A 17 -10.19 7.07 17.36
N LEU A 18 -9.00 7.52 17.73
CA LEU A 18 -7.78 6.73 17.79
C LEU A 18 -7.48 6.34 19.22
N TYR A 19 -7.02 5.12 19.41
CA TYR A 19 -6.67 4.55 20.70
C TYR A 19 -5.32 3.85 20.63
N GLY A 20 -4.52 4.02 21.69
CA GLY A 20 -3.37 3.20 21.98
C GLY A 20 -3.61 2.49 23.31
N LEU A 21 -3.62 1.16 23.30
CA LEU A 21 -3.93 0.34 24.47
C LEU A 21 -2.82 -0.64 24.83
N ASP A 22 -2.83 -1.02 26.10
CA ASP A 22 -2.14 -2.18 26.60
C ASP A 22 -2.83 -3.44 26.04
N PRO A 23 -2.17 -4.26 25.20
CA PRO A 23 -2.83 -5.38 24.53
C PRO A 23 -3.20 -6.52 25.47
N GLU A 24 -2.57 -6.62 26.65
CA GLU A 24 -2.85 -7.68 27.62
C GLU A 24 -4.06 -7.32 28.49
N THR A 25 -4.16 -6.06 28.90
CA THR A 25 -5.20 -5.61 29.83
C THR A 25 -6.37 -4.88 29.16
N GLY A 26 -6.21 -4.45 27.91
CA GLY A 26 -7.17 -3.60 27.20
C GLY A 26 -7.21 -2.16 27.73
N ARG A 27 -6.36 -1.79 28.70
CA ARG A 27 -6.33 -0.45 29.28
C ARG A 27 -5.94 0.57 28.21
N VAL A 28 -6.77 1.60 28.04
CA VAL A 28 -6.47 2.74 27.16
C VAL A 28 -5.34 3.57 27.77
N ILE A 29 -4.23 3.69 27.06
CA ILE A 29 -3.07 4.49 27.44
C ILE A 29 -3.16 5.87 26.79
N TYR A 30 -3.48 5.90 25.49
CA TYR A 30 -3.63 7.12 24.71
C TYR A 30 -4.97 7.13 23.97
N ARG A 31 -5.55 8.32 23.84
CA ARG A 31 -6.75 8.57 23.04
C ARG A 31 -6.58 9.86 22.26
N ARG A 32 -7.00 9.86 21.01
CA ARG A 32 -7.11 11.06 20.18
C ARG A 32 -8.42 11.06 19.42
N HIS A 33 -9.00 12.24 19.27
CA HIS A 33 -10.17 12.46 18.44
C HIS A 33 -9.78 13.38 17.29
N LEU A 34 -10.04 12.94 16.05
CA LEU A 34 -9.84 13.71 14.83
C LEU A 34 -11.19 14.11 14.27
N TYR A 35 -11.46 15.41 14.24
CA TYR A 35 -12.71 15.97 13.73
C TYR A 35 -12.41 17.20 12.87
N GLY A 36 -12.98 17.26 11.66
CA GLY A 36 -12.66 18.26 10.64
C GLY A 36 -11.30 18.00 9.96
N PRO A 37 -10.48 19.04 9.71
CA PRO A 37 -10.67 20.46 10.05
C PRO A 37 -11.70 21.19 9.17
N TYR A 38 -12.43 22.11 9.79
CA TYR A 38 -13.37 23.03 9.13
C TYR A 38 -12.81 24.46 9.13
N GLY A 39 -13.10 25.21 8.06
CA GLY A 39 -12.84 26.63 7.95
C GLY A 39 -13.82 27.47 8.79
N PRO A 40 -13.63 28.79 8.84
CA PRO A 40 -14.52 29.71 9.57
C PRO A 40 -15.97 29.69 9.06
N ASP A 41 -16.17 29.26 7.81
CA ASP A 41 -17.47 29.09 7.14
C ASP A 41 -18.13 27.73 7.45
N GLY A 42 -17.49 26.88 8.26
CA GLY A 42 -17.97 25.55 8.61
C GLY A 42 -17.74 24.50 7.52
N PHE A 43 -17.12 24.85 6.39
CA PHE A 43 -16.80 23.88 5.33
C PHE A 43 -15.42 23.25 5.54
N PRO A 44 -15.17 22.03 5.03
CA PRO A 44 -13.85 21.42 5.07
C PRO A 44 -12.77 22.33 4.47
N ILE A 45 -11.61 22.42 5.13
CA ILE A 45 -10.51 23.22 4.62
C ILE A 45 -9.99 22.61 3.31
N ILE A 46 -10.21 23.31 2.21
CA ILE A 46 -9.61 22.96 0.92
C ILE A 46 -8.20 23.55 0.88
N THR A 47 -7.19 22.70 0.77
CA THR A 47 -5.82 23.18 0.60
C THR A 47 -5.02 22.28 -0.32
N SER A 48 -3.98 22.86 -0.91
CA SER A 48 -3.03 22.16 -1.76
C SER A 48 -1.67 21.95 -1.08
N ARG A 49 -1.61 22.11 0.26
CA ARG A 49 -0.36 22.02 1.02
C ARG A 49 0.15 20.58 1.15
N ILE A 50 -0.76 19.61 1.37
CA ILE A 50 -0.41 18.20 1.58
C ILE A 50 -0.57 17.38 0.30
N ALA A 51 -1.61 17.66 -0.49
CA ALA A 51 -1.99 16.82 -1.63
C ALA A 51 -1.95 17.56 -2.97
N SER A 52 -1.67 16.81 -4.03
CA SER A 52 -1.65 17.33 -5.40
C SER A 52 -3.06 17.56 -5.92
N GLY A 53 -3.51 18.82 -6.03
CA GLY A 53 -4.77 19.17 -6.70
C GLY A 53 -5.77 19.90 -5.80
N MET A 54 -7.06 19.60 -6.00
CA MET A 54 -8.20 20.07 -5.19
C MET A 54 -8.43 19.09 -4.03
N ALA A 55 -7.54 19.13 -3.06
CA ALA A 55 -7.62 18.25 -1.90
C ALA A 55 -8.24 18.97 -0.69
N ILE A 56 -8.78 18.15 0.20
CA ILE A 56 -9.33 18.58 1.48
C ILE A 56 -8.34 18.13 2.56
N ASP A 57 -8.00 19.03 3.48
CA ASP A 57 -7.26 18.66 4.68
C ASP A 57 -8.17 17.86 5.59
N GLY A 58 -7.88 16.57 5.75
CA GLY A 58 -8.65 15.66 6.59
C GLY A 58 -8.02 14.28 6.57
N THR A 59 -8.67 13.33 7.25
CA THR A 59 -8.14 11.97 7.37
C THR A 59 -9.23 10.96 7.07
N LYS A 60 -8.85 9.88 6.38
CA LYS A 60 -9.68 8.69 6.17
C LYS A 60 -9.07 7.57 7.01
N THR A 61 -9.91 6.84 7.73
CA THR A 61 -9.47 5.71 8.54
C THR A 61 -8.92 4.59 7.67
N ASP A 62 -7.89 3.91 8.17
CA ASP A 62 -7.25 2.76 7.54
C ASP A 62 -6.48 1.95 8.59
N ILE A 63 -5.83 0.87 8.16
CA ILE A 63 -4.88 0.12 9.01
C ILE A 63 -3.68 1.03 9.34
N LEU A 64 -3.31 1.06 10.63
CA LEU A 64 -2.19 1.85 11.13
C LEU A 64 -0.87 1.13 10.87
N LEU A 65 0.13 1.86 10.39
CA LEU A 65 1.50 1.38 10.20
C LEU A 65 2.45 2.07 11.18
N THR A 66 3.61 1.47 11.45
CA THR A 66 4.65 2.11 12.25
C THR A 66 6.05 1.75 11.76
N ASP A 67 6.98 2.71 11.85
CA ASP A 67 8.42 2.51 11.69
C ASP A 67 9.14 2.33 13.05
N GLY A 68 8.38 2.17 14.14
CA GLY A 68 8.88 2.14 15.51
C GLY A 68 9.06 3.52 16.16
N ARG A 69 8.99 4.61 15.38
CA ARG A 69 9.14 6.00 15.87
C ARG A 69 7.87 6.83 15.70
N LEU A 70 7.20 6.65 14.56
CA LEU A 70 5.96 7.30 14.21
C LEU A 70 4.90 6.23 13.89
N LEU A 71 3.64 6.65 14.02
CA LEU A 71 2.46 5.91 13.62
C LEU A 71 1.86 6.60 12.38
N TYR A 72 1.39 5.83 11.42
CA TYR A 72 0.85 6.35 10.16
C TYR A 72 -0.57 5.84 9.93
N MET A 73 -1.49 6.75 9.66
CA MET A 73 -2.81 6.46 9.11
C MET A 73 -2.89 7.10 7.73
N ARG A 74 -2.56 6.33 6.69
CA ARG A 74 -2.35 6.86 5.34
C ARG A 74 -1.35 8.02 5.40
N GLN A 75 -1.62 9.18 4.79
CA GLN A 75 -0.73 10.34 4.82
C GLN A 75 -0.54 11.00 6.21
N GLN A 76 -1.44 10.76 7.17
CA GLN A 76 -1.38 11.40 8.48
C GLN A 76 -0.41 10.63 9.39
N ALA A 77 0.65 11.30 9.83
CA ALA A 77 1.60 10.76 10.78
C ALA A 77 1.31 11.25 12.21
N PHE A 78 1.63 10.43 13.20
CA PHE A 78 1.51 10.72 14.62
C PHE A 78 2.78 10.31 15.34
N LYS A 79 3.07 10.96 16.46
CA LYS A 79 3.91 10.37 17.50
C LYS A 79 3.19 9.16 18.11
N LEU A 80 3.93 8.30 18.81
CA LEU A 80 3.38 7.10 19.46
C LEU A 80 2.32 7.43 20.55
N ASP A 81 2.32 8.66 21.07
CA ASP A 81 1.30 9.17 22.01
C ASP A 81 0.02 9.70 21.31
N LEU A 82 -0.16 9.41 20.01
CA LEU A 82 -1.25 9.88 19.17
C LEU A 82 -1.30 11.40 18.95
N THR A 83 -0.21 12.12 19.19
CA THR A 83 -0.08 13.54 18.78
C THR A 83 0.16 13.61 17.27
N PRO A 84 -0.74 14.24 16.48
CA PRO A 84 -0.56 14.33 15.04
C PRO A 84 0.62 15.24 14.69
N LEU A 85 1.39 14.86 13.68
CA LEU A 85 2.33 15.75 13.04
C LEU A 85 1.58 16.76 12.16
N ARG A 86 2.01 18.01 12.19
CA ARG A 86 1.48 19.05 11.30
C ARG A 86 1.89 18.76 9.86
N PRO A 87 1.15 19.23 8.85
CA PRO A 87 1.49 19.07 7.43
C PRO A 87 2.95 19.40 7.06
N GLU A 88 3.49 20.46 7.65
CA GLU A 88 4.86 20.94 7.44
C GLU A 88 5.94 20.15 8.17
N ASP A 89 5.57 19.37 9.18
CA ASP A 89 6.54 18.59 9.95
C ASP A 89 7.11 17.47 9.07
N PRO A 90 8.45 17.32 9.03
CA PRO A 90 9.10 16.32 8.21
C PRO A 90 8.71 14.92 8.68
N ARG A 91 8.43 14.05 7.73
CA ARG A 91 8.16 12.62 7.98
C ARG A 91 8.90 11.78 6.94
N PRO A 92 9.37 10.59 7.32
CA PRO A 92 9.90 9.68 6.33
C PRO A 92 8.74 9.17 5.45
N PRO A 93 9.04 8.82 4.19
CA PRO A 93 8.13 8.05 3.36
C PRO A 93 7.79 6.74 4.03
N HIS A 94 6.56 6.31 3.81
CA HIS A 94 6.03 5.05 4.30
C HIS A 94 5.07 4.51 3.24
N LEU A 95 4.63 3.27 3.45
CA LEU A 95 3.64 2.65 2.58
C LEU A 95 2.30 3.40 2.69
N ILE A 96 1.78 3.85 1.55
CA ILE A 96 0.49 4.52 1.43
C ILE A 96 -0.33 3.86 0.32
N PRO A 97 -1.31 3.01 0.67
CA PRO A 97 -2.32 2.52 -0.27
C PRO A 97 -3.35 3.61 -0.58
N SER A 98 -3.38 4.12 -1.81
CA SER A 98 -4.38 5.10 -2.24
C SER A 98 -5.84 4.60 -2.21
N PRO A 99 -6.16 3.31 -2.41
CA PRO A 99 -7.52 2.81 -2.15
C PRO A 99 -7.74 2.42 -0.68
N GLY A 100 -6.66 2.12 0.05
CA GLY A 100 -6.63 1.60 1.41
C GLY A 100 -6.18 0.14 1.46
N PHE A 101 -5.89 -0.37 2.65
CA PHE A 101 -5.32 -1.73 2.78
C PHE A 101 -6.29 -2.85 2.41
N LEU A 102 -7.60 -2.60 2.54
CA LEU A 102 -8.64 -3.60 2.36
C LEU A 102 -9.24 -3.64 0.94
N GLU A 103 -8.79 -2.77 0.03
CA GLU A 103 -9.24 -2.83 -1.36
C GLU A 103 -8.52 -3.96 -2.09
N SER A 104 -9.28 -4.99 -2.48
CA SER A 104 -8.76 -6.21 -3.06
C SER A 104 -8.74 -6.24 -4.58
N ILE A 105 -9.32 -5.21 -5.22
CA ILE A 105 -9.41 -5.08 -6.67
C ILE A 105 -8.58 -3.88 -7.11
N PRO A 106 -7.37 -4.11 -7.63
CA PRO A 106 -6.58 -3.05 -8.23
C PRO A 106 -7.30 -2.45 -9.45
N HIS A 107 -7.20 -1.14 -9.58
CA HIS A 107 -7.74 -0.35 -10.68
C HIS A 107 -6.64 0.56 -11.23
N HIS A 108 -6.77 1.01 -12.48
CA HIS A 108 -5.76 1.81 -13.18
C HIS A 108 -5.42 3.18 -12.55
N ARG A 109 -6.00 3.51 -11.38
CA ARG A 109 -5.74 4.74 -10.61
C ARG A 109 -5.59 4.50 -9.11
N THR A 110 -5.47 3.25 -8.69
CA THR A 110 -5.27 2.86 -7.30
C THR A 110 -3.90 2.22 -7.19
N PHE A 111 -3.06 2.71 -6.30
CA PHE A 111 -1.68 2.28 -6.17
C PHE A 111 -1.32 2.20 -4.69
N TRP A 112 -0.52 1.20 -4.35
CA TRP A 112 0.28 1.22 -3.14
C TRP A 112 1.57 1.96 -3.48
N THR A 113 1.94 2.95 -2.69
CA THR A 113 3.14 3.77 -2.94
C THR A 113 4.02 3.85 -1.70
N ILE A 114 5.30 4.20 -1.88
CA ILE A 114 6.16 4.66 -0.78
C ILE A 114 6.31 6.17 -0.89
N ASP A 115 5.65 6.90 0.01
CA ASP A 115 5.47 8.34 -0.10
C ASP A 115 5.25 9.01 1.26
N THR A 116 5.26 10.33 1.29
CA THR A 116 4.88 11.14 2.47
C THR A 116 3.45 11.68 2.38
N THR A 117 2.79 11.51 1.22
CA THR A 117 1.43 11.99 0.97
C THR A 117 0.71 11.09 -0.04
N ILE A 118 -0.62 11.12 -0.03
CA ILE A 118 -1.42 10.43 -1.06
C ILE A 118 -1.24 11.15 -2.40
N ARG A 119 -0.93 10.36 -3.43
CA ARG A 119 -0.92 10.79 -4.82
C ARG A 119 -1.95 9.99 -5.61
N TYR A 120 -2.42 10.62 -6.68
CA TYR A 120 -3.41 10.06 -7.60
C TYR A 120 -2.93 10.28 -9.02
N ASP A 121 -3.25 9.35 -9.93
CA ASP A 121 -2.96 9.44 -11.38
C ASP A 121 -1.45 9.66 -11.66
N ILE A 122 -1.11 10.37 -12.75
CA ILE A 122 0.26 10.72 -13.19
C ILE A 122 1.22 11.08 -12.02
N PRO A 123 0.85 11.90 -11.02
CA PRO A 123 1.69 12.14 -9.83
C PRO A 123 2.24 10.89 -9.13
N ALA A 124 1.50 9.78 -9.08
CA ALA A 124 1.95 8.53 -8.47
C ALA A 124 3.09 7.88 -9.28
N GLY A 125 3.06 8.00 -10.61
CA GLY A 125 4.12 7.47 -11.50
C GLY A 125 5.45 8.21 -11.39
N HIS A 126 5.48 9.38 -10.75
CA HIS A 126 6.74 10.07 -10.43
C HIS A 126 7.39 9.56 -9.13
N GLN A 127 6.77 8.58 -8.45
CA GLN A 127 7.31 7.97 -7.24
C GLN A 127 7.94 6.63 -7.58
N ALA A 128 8.93 6.26 -6.78
CA ALA A 128 9.71 5.05 -6.97
C ALA A 128 8.89 3.73 -6.89
N ALA A 129 7.82 3.72 -6.10
CA ALA A 129 6.96 2.57 -5.87
C ALA A 129 5.49 2.95 -6.14
N HIS A 130 4.77 2.09 -6.87
CA HIS A 130 3.40 2.34 -7.34
C HIS A 130 2.69 1.06 -7.82
N GLY A 131 2.93 -0.08 -7.18
CA GLY A 131 2.30 -1.35 -7.51
C GLY A 131 0.86 -1.52 -7.01
N ASP A 132 0.29 -2.65 -7.36
CA ASP A 132 -1.02 -3.11 -6.89
C ASP A 132 -0.94 -3.58 -5.42
N ILE A 133 0.18 -4.20 -5.05
CA ILE A 133 0.53 -4.62 -3.69
C ILE A 133 2.06 -4.51 -3.49
N LEU A 134 2.48 -4.19 -2.27
CA LEU A 134 3.87 -3.90 -1.89
C LEU A 134 4.25 -4.58 -0.58
N ALA A 135 5.50 -5.04 -0.50
CA ALA A 135 6.14 -5.49 0.73
C ALA A 135 7.46 -4.72 0.96
N LEU A 136 7.78 -4.45 2.23
CA LEU A 136 8.99 -3.74 2.64
C LEU A 136 9.92 -4.68 3.43
N ASP A 137 11.22 -4.56 3.19
CA ASP A 137 12.28 -5.20 3.98
C ASP A 137 13.40 -4.15 4.21
N GLY A 138 13.35 -3.48 5.36
CA GLY A 138 14.19 -2.32 5.62
C GLY A 138 13.98 -1.22 4.57
N ASN A 139 15.01 -0.92 3.78
CA ASN A 139 14.92 0.03 2.67
C ASN A 139 14.64 -0.64 1.32
N ARG A 140 14.51 -1.96 1.25
CA ARG A 140 14.14 -2.68 0.04
C ARG A 140 12.63 -2.75 -0.05
N PHE A 141 12.12 -2.72 -1.27
CA PHE A 141 10.72 -2.99 -1.52
C PHE A 141 10.54 -3.93 -2.70
N TYR A 142 9.43 -4.66 -2.65
CA TYR A 142 9.01 -5.59 -3.68
C TYR A 142 7.56 -5.29 -4.01
N GLU A 143 7.19 -5.36 -5.27
CA GLU A 143 5.82 -5.10 -5.68
C GLU A 143 5.39 -5.88 -6.90
N VAL A 144 4.09 -6.16 -6.94
CA VAL A 144 3.42 -6.65 -8.13
C VAL A 144 2.74 -5.47 -8.81
N ARG A 145 3.01 -5.26 -10.10
CA ARG A 145 2.43 -4.16 -10.88
C ARG A 145 1.63 -4.69 -12.07
N GLY A 146 0.37 -4.33 -12.12
CA GLY A 146 -0.47 -4.39 -13.31
C GLY A 146 -0.48 -3.06 -14.04
N TYR A 147 -1.50 -2.23 -13.77
CA TYR A 147 -1.61 -0.91 -14.38
C TYR A 147 -0.53 0.05 -13.88
N THR A 148 0.13 0.74 -14.81
CA THR A 148 1.04 1.83 -14.47
C THR A 148 0.29 3.16 -14.34
N PRO A 149 0.72 4.08 -13.44
CA PRO A 149 0.08 5.37 -13.28
C PRO A 149 0.06 6.21 -14.56
N ALA A 150 -1.13 6.38 -15.14
CA ALA A 150 -1.38 7.27 -16.26
C ALA A 150 -2.87 7.57 -16.37
N ARG A 151 -3.21 8.60 -17.16
CA ARG A 151 -4.61 8.91 -17.49
C ARG A 151 -5.27 7.81 -18.30
N ILE A 152 -4.51 7.27 -19.26
CA ILE A 152 -4.87 6.17 -20.15
C ILE A 152 -3.55 5.39 -20.33
N SER A 153 -3.48 4.17 -19.79
CA SER A 153 -2.39 3.23 -20.06
C SER A 153 -3.00 1.87 -20.32
N PRO A 154 -2.80 1.27 -21.51
CA PRO A 154 -3.22 -0.10 -21.73
C PRO A 154 -2.35 -1.02 -20.88
N PHE A 155 -2.99 -2.00 -20.23
CA PHE A 155 -2.31 -3.10 -19.59
C PHE A 155 -2.84 -4.39 -20.20
N ASP A 156 -1.96 -5.16 -20.84
CA ASP A 156 -2.27 -6.47 -21.37
C ASP A 156 -1.39 -7.52 -20.66
N PRO A 157 -1.96 -8.32 -19.74
CA PRO A 157 -1.20 -9.34 -19.04
C PRO A 157 -0.97 -10.59 -19.89
N ARG A 158 -1.53 -10.74 -21.10
CA ARG A 158 -1.39 -11.97 -21.90
C ARG A 158 0.06 -12.28 -22.32
N PRO A 159 0.88 -11.31 -22.77
CA PRO A 159 2.22 -11.61 -23.26
C PRO A 159 3.23 -11.92 -22.14
N GLN A 160 3.12 -11.24 -20.99
CA GLN A 160 4.14 -11.27 -19.94
C GLN A 160 3.56 -11.43 -18.52
N GLY A 161 2.25 -11.48 -18.35
CA GLY A 161 1.64 -11.49 -17.02
C GLY A 161 1.80 -10.15 -16.30
N TYR A 162 1.96 -10.20 -14.98
CA TYR A 162 2.19 -9.03 -14.13
C TYR A 162 3.69 -8.79 -13.96
N THR A 163 4.07 -7.54 -13.73
CA THR A 163 5.46 -7.20 -13.42
C THR A 163 5.73 -7.44 -11.95
N LEU A 164 6.80 -8.14 -11.63
CA LEU A 164 7.37 -8.24 -10.29
C LEU A 164 8.62 -7.38 -10.24
N PHE A 165 8.63 -6.38 -9.36
CA PHE A 165 9.67 -5.37 -9.31
C PHE A 165 10.34 -5.37 -7.94
N ALA A 166 11.66 -5.22 -7.90
CA ALA A 166 12.38 -4.93 -6.67
C ALA A 166 13.21 -3.66 -6.79
N GLY A 167 13.14 -2.83 -5.75
CA GLY A 167 13.92 -1.61 -5.65
C GLY A 167 14.58 -1.45 -4.28
N VAL A 168 15.60 -0.60 -4.24
CA VAL A 168 16.14 -0.05 -2.99
C VAL A 168 15.71 1.40 -2.89
N TYR A 169 14.92 1.68 -1.89
CA TYR A 169 14.54 3.03 -1.53
C TYR A 169 15.78 3.81 -1.05
N ARG A 170 16.16 4.86 -1.77
CA ARG A 170 17.11 5.85 -1.26
C ARG A 170 16.29 6.93 -0.57
N GLN A 171 16.68 7.23 0.66
CA GLN A 171 16.01 8.22 1.49
C GLN A 171 15.84 9.52 0.68
N VAL A 172 14.57 9.93 0.54
CA VAL A 172 14.07 11.16 -0.09
C VAL A 172 15.15 12.20 -0.39
N ASP A 173 15.41 12.44 -1.67
CA ASP A 173 16.02 13.70 -2.05
C ASP A 173 15.01 14.82 -1.83
N LYS A 174 15.36 15.66 -0.85
CA LYS A 174 14.86 16.99 -0.48
C LYS A 174 13.60 17.41 -1.23
N THR A 175 12.51 17.56 -0.47
CA THR A 175 11.42 18.52 -0.70
C THR A 175 11.66 19.44 -1.89
N ILE A 176 11.21 19.07 -3.09
CA ILE A 176 11.27 19.97 -4.23
C ILE A 176 10.23 21.05 -3.96
N VAL A 177 10.69 22.20 -3.47
CA VAL A 177 9.90 23.41 -3.41
C VAL A 177 9.72 23.87 -4.86
N GLN A 178 8.60 23.47 -5.49
CA GLN A 178 8.25 24.05 -6.78
C GLN A 178 7.88 25.53 -6.58
N GLN A 179 8.80 26.44 -6.92
CA GLN A 179 8.43 27.80 -7.26
C GLN A 179 7.75 27.77 -8.63
N ARG A 180 6.41 27.77 -8.66
CA ARG A 180 5.72 28.17 -9.88
C ARG A 180 5.71 29.69 -9.96
N GLY A 181 6.29 30.20 -11.03
CA GLY A 181 6.33 31.62 -11.35
C GLY A 181 4.94 32.27 -11.36
N ARG A 182 4.91 33.48 -10.80
CA ARG A 182 3.86 34.51 -10.73
C ARG A 182 2.52 34.15 -10.03
N LYS A 183 2.26 34.97 -8.99
CA LYS A 183 1.09 35.13 -8.10
C LYS A 183 0.97 34.17 -6.91
N ARG A 184 1.26 34.71 -5.71
CA ARG A 184 0.64 34.53 -4.36
C ARG A 184 0.05 33.17 -3.96
N ARG A 185 0.44 32.05 -4.57
CA ARG A 185 0.01 30.71 -4.12
C ARG A 185 0.99 30.18 -3.06
N PRO A 186 0.48 29.51 -2.00
CA PRO A 186 1.34 28.94 -0.97
C PRO A 186 2.31 27.93 -1.58
N ARG A 187 3.53 27.88 -1.02
CA ARG A 187 4.59 26.94 -1.42
C ARG A 187 4.06 25.50 -1.31
N ARG A 188 4.19 24.70 -2.38
CA ARG A 188 3.91 23.27 -2.34
C ARG A 188 5.16 22.53 -1.88
N LEU A 189 5.03 21.74 -0.83
CA LEU A 189 6.02 20.76 -0.41
C LEU A 189 5.78 19.50 -1.26
N SER A 190 6.51 19.32 -2.36
CA SER A 190 6.49 18.04 -3.08
C SER A 190 7.74 17.26 -2.75
N VAL A 191 7.61 16.24 -1.91
CA VAL A 191 8.62 15.20 -1.73
C VAL A 191 8.58 14.30 -2.97
N ARG A 192 9.72 13.97 -3.57
CA ARG A 192 9.80 12.90 -4.57
C ARG A 192 10.57 11.74 -3.97
N SER A 193 10.02 10.55 -4.13
CA SER A 193 10.64 9.32 -3.70
C SER A 193 11.47 8.76 -4.86
N VAL A 194 12.72 8.41 -4.61
CA VAL A 194 13.66 7.86 -5.62
C VAL A 194 14.12 6.49 -5.13
N ALA A 195 14.19 5.53 -6.04
CA ALA A 195 14.76 4.22 -5.75
C ALA A 195 15.66 3.77 -6.88
N ASP A 196 16.67 3.00 -6.51
CA ASP A 196 17.43 2.22 -7.48
C ASP A 196 16.63 0.96 -7.82
N GLN A 197 16.44 0.71 -9.11
CA GLN A 197 15.95 -0.57 -9.57
C GLN A 197 17.00 -1.64 -9.29
N ARG A 198 16.62 -2.73 -8.63
CA ARG A 198 17.48 -3.91 -8.46
C ARG A 198 17.29 -4.89 -9.62
N TRP A 199 16.04 -5.27 -9.86
CA TRP A 199 15.65 -6.20 -10.91
C TRP A 199 14.16 -6.05 -11.24
N VAL A 200 13.82 -6.56 -12.42
CA VAL A 200 12.44 -6.68 -12.91
C VAL A 200 12.25 -8.09 -13.42
N ALA A 201 11.13 -8.71 -13.06
CA ALA A 201 10.71 -10.02 -13.51
C ALA A 201 9.23 -9.99 -13.89
N HIS A 202 8.75 -11.11 -14.42
CA HIS A 202 7.39 -11.29 -14.89
C HIS A 202 6.79 -12.53 -14.26
N ILE A 203 5.56 -12.41 -13.75
CA ILE A 203 4.87 -13.50 -13.05
C ILE A 203 3.52 -13.82 -13.70
N PRO A 204 3.14 -15.11 -13.78
CA PRO A 204 1.93 -15.55 -14.47
C PRO A 204 0.67 -15.46 -13.58
N LEU A 205 0.62 -14.51 -12.65
CA LEU A 205 -0.49 -14.33 -11.72
C LEU A 205 -0.76 -12.85 -11.43
N ALA A 206 -2.03 -12.53 -11.21
CA ALA A 206 -2.44 -11.26 -10.61
C ALA A 206 -2.21 -11.34 -9.10
N GLY A 207 -1.17 -10.67 -8.60
CA GLY A 207 -0.77 -10.71 -7.19
C GLY A 207 -1.87 -10.17 -6.28
N LYS A 208 -2.22 -10.95 -5.25
CA LYS A 208 -3.20 -10.61 -4.20
C LYS A 208 -2.61 -10.63 -2.80
N ALA A 209 -1.51 -11.35 -2.60
CA ALA A 209 -0.76 -11.38 -1.35
C ALA A 209 0.74 -11.48 -1.68
N LEU A 210 1.55 -10.78 -0.89
CA LEU A 210 2.99 -10.65 -1.11
C LEU A 210 3.70 -10.64 0.23
N VAL A 211 4.68 -11.52 0.41
CA VAL A 211 5.52 -11.54 1.62
C VAL A 211 6.95 -11.87 1.23
N VAL A 212 7.90 -11.20 1.90
CA VAL A 212 9.33 -11.45 1.77
C VAL A 212 9.82 -12.12 3.06
N ALA A 213 10.64 -13.14 2.93
CA ALA A 213 11.30 -13.83 4.02
C ALA A 213 12.74 -14.14 3.60
N GLU A 214 13.69 -13.46 4.25
CA GLU A 214 15.12 -13.54 3.92
C GLU A 214 15.35 -13.31 2.41
N ASP A 215 15.87 -14.33 1.71
CA ASP A 215 16.19 -14.27 0.28
C ASP A 215 15.07 -14.81 -0.62
N THR A 216 13.89 -15.12 -0.08
CA THR A 216 12.74 -15.61 -0.84
C THR A 216 11.57 -14.63 -0.79
N LEU A 217 11.03 -14.34 -1.97
CA LEU A 217 9.82 -13.57 -2.17
C LEU A 217 8.69 -14.53 -2.57
N PHE A 218 7.60 -14.51 -1.81
CA PHE A 218 6.40 -15.28 -2.09
C PHE A 218 5.28 -14.36 -2.57
N VAL A 219 4.68 -14.72 -3.71
CA VAL A 219 3.52 -14.03 -4.29
C VAL A 219 2.40 -15.04 -4.46
N ALA A 220 1.22 -14.77 -3.93
CA ALA A 220 0.03 -15.54 -4.25
C ALA A 220 -1.01 -14.69 -4.97
N GLY A 221 -1.75 -15.32 -5.88
CA GLY A 221 -2.74 -14.64 -6.69
C GLY A 221 -3.60 -15.56 -7.53
N THR A 222 -4.43 -14.98 -8.39
CA THR A 222 -5.17 -15.72 -9.42
C THR A 222 -4.31 -15.86 -10.68
N PRO A 223 -4.38 -16.98 -11.40
CA PRO A 223 -3.56 -17.17 -12.60
C PRO A 223 -3.91 -16.15 -13.70
N VAL A 224 -2.94 -15.76 -14.52
CA VAL A 224 -3.20 -15.02 -15.76
C VAL A 224 -3.57 -16.03 -16.86
N LYS A 225 -4.86 -16.37 -16.95
CA LYS A 225 -5.40 -17.29 -17.95
C LYS A 225 -6.76 -16.81 -18.45
N PHE A 226 -7.03 -17.04 -19.74
CA PHE A 226 -8.23 -16.57 -20.44
C PHE A 226 -8.86 -17.72 -21.25
N PRO A 227 -9.61 -18.64 -20.60
CA PRO A 227 -10.32 -19.69 -21.32
C PRO A 227 -11.29 -19.12 -22.37
N PRO A 228 -11.36 -19.68 -23.59
CA PRO A 228 -12.23 -19.15 -24.66
C PRO A 228 -13.71 -19.04 -24.28
N ASP A 229 -14.21 -20.02 -23.52
CA ASP A 229 -15.62 -20.12 -23.14
C ASP A 229 -15.94 -19.39 -21.82
N ASP A 230 -14.91 -18.94 -21.08
CA ASP A 230 -15.05 -18.18 -19.84
C ASP A 230 -13.82 -17.29 -19.60
N LEU A 231 -13.78 -16.16 -20.31
CA LEU A 231 -12.67 -15.19 -20.22
C LEU A 231 -12.47 -14.63 -18.81
N ALA A 232 -13.50 -14.67 -17.95
CA ALA A 232 -13.46 -14.14 -16.60
C ALA A 232 -13.08 -15.20 -15.54
N ALA A 233 -12.92 -16.48 -15.92
CA ALA A 233 -12.73 -17.59 -14.98
C ALA A 233 -11.63 -17.35 -13.95
N ALA A 234 -10.46 -16.91 -14.42
CA ALA A 234 -9.32 -16.68 -13.55
C ALA A 234 -9.51 -15.44 -12.67
N TYR A 235 -9.97 -14.33 -13.25
CA TYR A 235 -10.21 -13.08 -12.52
C TYR A 235 -11.24 -13.24 -11.41
N ALA A 236 -12.33 -13.97 -11.69
CA ALA A 236 -13.38 -14.28 -10.73
C ALA A 236 -13.00 -15.41 -9.74
N GLY A 237 -11.76 -15.92 -9.80
CA GLY A 237 -11.25 -16.91 -8.85
C GLY A 237 -11.70 -18.36 -9.10
N ARG A 238 -12.49 -18.64 -10.15
CA ARG A 238 -12.99 -19.98 -10.47
C ARG A 238 -11.89 -20.97 -10.87
N MET A 239 -10.69 -20.48 -11.20
CA MET A 239 -9.53 -21.31 -11.54
C MET A 239 -8.61 -21.61 -10.34
N GLY A 240 -9.04 -21.24 -9.12
CA GLY A 240 -8.23 -21.35 -7.91
C GLY A 240 -7.15 -20.27 -7.84
N GLY A 241 -6.05 -20.58 -7.17
CA GLY A 241 -4.93 -19.67 -6.99
C GLY A 241 -3.59 -20.28 -7.42
N VAL A 242 -2.56 -19.45 -7.36
CA VAL A 242 -1.17 -19.83 -7.57
C VAL A 242 -0.36 -19.20 -6.44
N LEU A 243 0.45 -20.02 -5.77
CA LEU A 243 1.59 -19.54 -4.99
C LEU A 243 2.84 -19.62 -5.88
N TRP A 244 3.56 -18.52 -5.99
CA TRP A 244 4.81 -18.40 -6.71
C TRP A 244 5.90 -17.98 -5.72
N ALA A 245 7.05 -18.64 -5.77
CA ALA A 245 8.22 -18.29 -4.97
C ALA A 245 9.39 -17.99 -5.89
N GLY A 246 10.14 -16.94 -5.57
CA GLY A 246 11.34 -16.58 -6.30
C GLY A 246 12.36 -15.87 -5.42
N SER A 247 13.56 -15.72 -5.96
CA SER A 247 14.64 -15.03 -5.27
C SER A 247 14.31 -13.56 -5.05
N ALA A 248 14.40 -13.09 -3.81
CA ALA A 248 14.32 -11.67 -3.48
C ALA A 248 15.53 -10.88 -4.02
N THR A 249 16.64 -11.55 -4.34
CA THR A 249 17.86 -10.90 -4.84
C THR A 249 17.90 -10.79 -6.36
N THR A 250 17.26 -11.70 -7.09
CA THR A 250 17.34 -11.75 -8.57
C THR A 250 15.98 -11.73 -9.29
N GLY A 251 14.87 -11.98 -8.58
CA GLY A 251 13.54 -12.14 -9.19
C GLY A 251 13.35 -13.46 -9.93
N GLN A 252 14.35 -14.35 -9.93
CA GLN A 252 14.24 -15.64 -10.60
C GLN A 252 13.30 -16.58 -9.85
N LYS A 253 12.42 -17.24 -10.60
CA LYS A 253 11.49 -18.24 -10.08
C LYS A 253 12.27 -19.41 -9.46
N GLN A 254 11.86 -19.80 -8.26
CA GLN A 254 12.38 -20.97 -7.54
C GLN A 254 11.33 -22.08 -7.48
N ALA A 255 10.08 -21.75 -7.19
CA ALA A 255 9.00 -22.73 -7.08
C ALA A 255 7.63 -22.15 -7.46
N GLN A 256 6.67 -23.03 -7.70
CA GLN A 256 5.27 -22.65 -7.89
C GLN A 256 4.35 -23.80 -7.47
N VAL A 257 3.26 -23.47 -6.78
CA VAL A 257 2.26 -24.41 -6.31
C VAL A 257 0.88 -23.93 -6.74
N ARG A 258 0.04 -24.86 -7.20
CA ARG A 258 -1.38 -24.58 -7.46
C ARG A 258 -2.14 -24.56 -6.13
N LEU A 259 -3.01 -23.58 -5.96
CA LEU A 259 -3.96 -23.50 -4.85
C LEU A 259 -5.35 -23.85 -5.38
N ASP A 260 -6.11 -24.64 -4.63
CA ASP A 260 -7.47 -25.05 -5.01
C ASP A 260 -8.44 -23.87 -5.04
N ALA A 261 -8.23 -22.88 -4.17
CA ALA A 261 -8.99 -21.63 -4.12
C ALA A 261 -8.04 -20.42 -4.23
N PRO A 262 -8.53 -19.25 -4.63
CA PRO A 262 -7.73 -18.03 -4.65
C PRO A 262 -7.29 -17.64 -3.23
N PRO A 263 -6.12 -17.00 -3.08
CA PRO A 263 -5.72 -16.42 -1.80
C PRO A 263 -6.62 -15.22 -1.46
N SER A 264 -6.85 -15.01 -0.17
CA SER A 264 -7.40 -13.77 0.38
C SER A 264 -6.42 -12.62 0.16
N TRP A 265 -6.97 -11.41 0.04
CA TRP A 265 -6.17 -10.20 -0.15
C TRP A 265 -5.27 -9.94 1.05
N ASP A 266 -3.99 -9.70 0.79
CA ASP A 266 -2.93 -9.51 1.80
C ASP A 266 -2.92 -10.63 2.88
N GLY A 267 -3.38 -11.82 2.51
CA GLY A 267 -3.68 -12.93 3.41
C GLY A 267 -2.53 -13.92 3.59
N MET A 268 -1.28 -13.46 3.63
CA MET A 268 -0.10 -14.32 3.73
C MET A 268 0.83 -13.92 4.88
N ALA A 269 1.45 -14.92 5.49
CA ALA A 269 2.50 -14.72 6.48
C ALA A 269 3.59 -15.79 6.35
N VAL A 270 4.80 -15.47 6.80
CA VAL A 270 5.89 -16.44 6.95
C VAL A 270 6.35 -16.43 8.40
N ALA A 271 6.40 -17.61 9.01
CA ALA A 271 6.87 -17.77 10.38
C ALA A 271 7.41 -19.19 10.57
N GLN A 272 8.48 -19.33 11.35
CA GLN A 272 9.06 -20.63 11.72
C GLN A 272 9.32 -21.55 10.50
N GLY A 273 9.89 -20.98 9.43
CA GLY A 273 10.21 -21.72 8.20
C GLY A 273 8.99 -22.13 7.36
N ARG A 274 7.78 -21.62 7.67
CA ARG A 274 6.53 -21.99 7.00
C ARG A 274 5.84 -20.79 6.40
N VAL A 275 5.17 -21.01 5.26
CA VAL A 275 4.27 -20.05 4.61
C VAL A 275 2.83 -20.39 4.99
N PHE A 276 2.13 -19.40 5.52
CA PHE A 276 0.71 -19.48 5.85
C PHE A 276 -0.09 -18.66 4.84
N ILE A 277 -1.18 -19.24 4.30
CA ILE A 277 -2.00 -18.59 3.26
C ILE A 277 -3.47 -18.76 3.63
N ALA A 278 -4.16 -17.65 3.86
CA ALA A 278 -5.62 -17.63 3.96
C ALA A 278 -6.22 -17.67 2.55
N LEU A 279 -7.16 -18.58 2.33
CA LEU A 279 -7.88 -18.75 1.06
C LEU A 279 -9.28 -18.14 1.13
N GLN A 280 -9.82 -17.76 -0.02
CA GLN A 280 -11.15 -17.15 -0.13
C GLN A 280 -12.30 -18.10 0.22
N ASP A 281 -12.05 -19.41 0.24
CA ASP A 281 -13.02 -20.43 0.66
C ASP A 281 -12.99 -20.72 2.18
N GLY A 282 -12.23 -19.92 2.94
CA GLY A 282 -12.13 -20.02 4.40
C GLY A 282 -11.07 -20.99 4.91
N ARG A 283 -10.33 -21.69 4.04
CA ARG A 283 -9.21 -22.54 4.46
C ARG A 283 -7.96 -21.71 4.78
N LEU A 284 -7.17 -22.21 5.74
CA LEU A 284 -5.81 -21.74 6.01
C LEU A 284 -4.82 -22.84 5.61
N LEU A 285 -3.95 -22.55 4.66
CA LEU A 285 -2.87 -23.45 4.26
C LEU A 285 -1.60 -23.16 5.05
N CYS A 286 -0.85 -24.21 5.37
CA CYS A 286 0.49 -24.13 5.92
C CYS A 286 1.42 -24.97 5.03
N LEU A 287 2.45 -24.35 4.47
CA LEU A 287 3.40 -24.98 3.56
C LEU A 287 4.81 -24.83 4.12
N GLY A 288 5.61 -25.89 4.04
CA GLY A 288 6.96 -25.96 4.61
C GLY A 288 7.17 -27.24 5.43
N ASP A 289 8.42 -27.68 5.51
CA ASP A 289 8.80 -28.90 6.21
C ASP A 289 8.57 -28.81 7.73
N ARG A 290 8.63 -29.97 8.39
CA ARG A 290 8.48 -30.08 9.83
C ARG A 290 9.71 -29.65 10.61
#